data_AF-A0A538RT79-F1
#
_entry.id   AF-A0A538RT79-F1
#
_cell.length_a   1.000
_cell.length_b   1.000
_cell.length_c   1.000
_cell.angle_alpha   90.00
_cell.angle_beta   90.00
_cell.angle_gamma   90.00
#
_symmetry.space_group_name_H-M   'P 1'
#
loop_
_entity.id
_entity.type
_entity.pdbx_description
1 polymer ?
#
loop_
_entity_poly.entity_id
_entity_poly.type
_entity_poly.pdbx_seq_one_letter_code
_entity_poly.pdbx_strand_id
1 'polypeptide(L)'
;MSDLEDYPTTRRYILQVMNEAGLKAENTLHELQARTDPGTWARIEGYLKPGMLTGDQRIIELLVAIHPGATGIAMRGQTRLRVQFRGVFSTGISMVGGEGFLQDLSHYGCRMESDTSLQPGTELELCFFYGSREAVPIRVELATVRWAKGQEFGVRFLRLQSHEEARLRQVIAELLVGVPR
;
A
#
# COMPACT_ATOMS: atom_id res chain seq x y z
N MET A 1 16.40 1.16 -21.98
CA MET A 1 16.32 2.50 -21.35
C MET A 1 14.85 2.94 -21.27
N SER A 2 14.00 2.18 -20.56
CA SER A 2 12.56 2.50 -20.48
C SER A 2 11.96 1.96 -19.18
N ASP A 3 12.74 1.98 -18.11
CA ASP A 3 12.33 1.43 -16.82
C ASP A 3 11.93 2.58 -15.90
N LEU A 4 10.63 2.71 -15.63
CA LEU A 4 10.09 3.29 -14.39
C LEU A 4 10.43 4.75 -13.99
N GLU A 5 11.16 5.53 -14.78
CA GLU A 5 11.32 6.98 -14.54
C GLU A 5 9.98 7.66 -14.92
N ASP A 6 9.10 8.08 -14.01
CA ASP A 6 9.27 8.54 -12.66
C ASP A 6 7.86 8.46 -12.02
N TYR A 7 7.56 7.40 -11.25
CA TYR A 7 6.24 7.19 -10.63
C TYR A 7 5.63 8.46 -9.99
N PRO A 8 6.38 9.31 -9.26
CA PRO A 8 5.89 10.60 -8.78
C PRO A 8 5.32 11.50 -9.88
N THR A 9 5.97 11.56 -11.05
CA THR A 9 5.55 12.33 -12.21
C THR A 9 4.31 11.72 -12.87
N THR A 10 4.27 10.39 -13.04
CA THR A 10 3.10 9.67 -13.55
C THR A 10 1.88 9.85 -12.63
N ARG A 11 2.07 9.68 -11.32
CA ARG A 11 1.03 9.89 -10.31
C ARG A 11 0.51 11.32 -10.35
N ARG A 12 1.41 12.31 -10.39
CA ARG A 12 1.02 13.74 -10.46
C ARG A 12 0.19 14.02 -11.71
N TYR A 13 0.60 13.47 -12.86
CA TYR A 13 -0.12 13.61 -14.11
C TYR A 13 -1.54 13.02 -14.03
N ILE A 14 -1.67 11.77 -13.56
CA ILE A 14 -2.98 11.12 -13.42
C ILE A 14 -3.89 11.90 -12.47
N LEU A 15 -3.39 12.34 -11.32
CA LEU A 15 -4.16 13.15 -10.36
C LEU A 15 -4.58 14.50 -10.94
N GLN A 16 -3.73 15.13 -11.76
CA GLN A 16 -4.08 16.36 -12.46
C GLN A 16 -5.23 16.13 -13.45
N VAL A 17 -5.14 15.09 -14.28
CA VAL A 17 -6.18 14.74 -15.25
C VAL A 17 -7.50 14.41 -14.55
N MET A 18 -7.47 13.69 -13.42
CA MET A 18 -8.66 13.44 -12.60
C MET A 18 -9.30 14.74 -12.13
N ASN A 19 -8.49 15.67 -11.63
CA ASN A 19 -8.98 16.95 -11.13
C ASN A 19 -9.59 17.80 -12.26
N GLU A 20 -8.96 17.86 -13.43
CA GLU A 20 -9.48 18.55 -14.62
C GLU A 20 -10.78 17.92 -15.15
N ALA A 21 -10.93 16.60 -15.04
CA ALA A 21 -12.14 15.86 -15.43
C ALA A 21 -13.25 15.86 -14.37
N GLY A 22 -13.03 16.49 -13.20
CA GLY A 22 -13.97 16.49 -12.08
C GLY A 22 -14.23 15.09 -11.52
N LEU A 23 -13.22 14.23 -11.55
CA LEU A 23 -13.27 12.83 -11.10
C LEU A 23 -12.59 12.68 -9.74
N LYS A 24 -13.11 11.75 -8.94
CA LYS A 24 -12.55 11.36 -7.66
C LYS A 24 -11.93 9.96 -7.74
N ALA A 25 -11.22 9.55 -6.70
CA ALA A 25 -10.49 8.27 -6.69
C ALA A 25 -11.43 7.04 -6.72
N GLU A 26 -12.68 7.21 -6.30
CA GLU A 26 -13.74 6.21 -6.37
C GLU A 26 -14.33 6.00 -7.77
N ASN A 27 -14.12 6.94 -8.70
CA ASN A 27 -14.57 6.80 -10.08
C ASN A 27 -13.78 5.72 -10.82
N THR A 28 -14.36 5.20 -11.90
CA THR A 28 -13.76 4.12 -12.68
C THR A 28 -12.84 4.63 -13.77
N LEU A 29 -11.99 3.74 -14.29
CA LEU A 29 -11.16 4.03 -15.44
C LEU A 29 -11.97 4.30 -16.70
N HIS A 30 -13.11 3.64 -16.85
CA HIS A 30 -14.03 3.90 -17.95
C HIS A 30 -14.57 5.34 -17.91
N GLU A 31 -14.91 5.84 -16.71
CA GLU A 31 -15.32 7.24 -16.55
C GLU A 31 -14.17 8.22 -16.85
N LEU A 32 -12.93 7.87 -16.49
CA LEU A 32 -11.75 8.65 -16.84
C LEU A 32 -11.51 8.69 -18.35
N GLN A 33 -11.60 7.54 -19.02
CA GLN A 33 -11.47 7.44 -20.47
C GLN A 33 -12.53 8.27 -21.19
N ALA A 34 -13.79 8.21 -20.74
CA ALA A 34 -14.90 8.92 -21.36
C ALA A 34 -14.79 10.45 -21.26
N ARG A 35 -14.01 10.98 -20.30
CA ARG A 35 -13.85 12.42 -20.03
C ARG A 35 -12.51 12.99 -20.48
N THR A 36 -11.64 12.17 -21.06
CA THR A 36 -10.30 12.60 -21.51
C THR A 36 -10.20 12.49 -23.03
N ASP A 37 -9.36 13.34 -23.64
CA ASP A 37 -9.09 13.23 -25.07
C ASP A 37 -8.23 11.99 -25.37
N PRO A 38 -8.27 11.47 -26.62
CA PRO A 38 -7.53 10.26 -27.00
C PRO A 38 -6.01 10.34 -26.78
N GLY A 39 -5.40 11.54 -26.87
CA GLY A 39 -3.98 11.72 -26.65
C GLY A 39 -3.61 11.63 -25.16
N THR A 40 -4.43 12.22 -24.30
CA THR A 40 -4.31 12.08 -22.84
C THR A 40 -4.47 10.62 -22.42
N TRP A 41 -5.47 9.93 -22.96
CA TRP A 41 -5.71 8.52 -22.66
C TRP A 41 -4.56 7.61 -23.11
N ALA A 42 -4.05 7.76 -24.34
CA ALA A 42 -2.92 6.97 -24.84
C ALA A 42 -1.67 7.11 -23.95
N ARG A 43 -1.46 8.28 -23.35
CA ARG A 43 -0.37 8.52 -22.40
C ARG A 43 -0.59 7.80 -21.07
N ILE A 44 -1.84 7.76 -20.57
CA ILE A 44 -2.20 7.01 -19.36
C ILE A 44 -2.03 5.50 -19.61
N GLU A 45 -2.54 5.00 -20.73
CA GLU A 45 -2.43 3.60 -21.14
C GLU A 45 -0.98 3.13 -21.25
N GLY A 46 -0.06 4.01 -21.70
CA GLY A 46 1.38 3.72 -21.73
C GLY A 46 2.00 3.39 -20.37
N TYR A 47 1.37 3.79 -19.24
CA TYR A 47 1.82 3.42 -17.90
C TYR A 47 1.22 2.11 -17.39
N LEU A 48 0.19 1.59 -18.08
CA LEU A 48 -0.60 0.46 -17.64
C LEU A 48 -0.13 -0.79 -18.35
N LYS A 49 0.20 -1.84 -17.60
CA LYS A 49 0.60 -3.10 -18.22
C LYS A 49 -0.58 -3.68 -19.02
N PRO A 50 -0.37 -4.08 -20.29
CA PRO A 50 -1.42 -4.69 -21.08
C PRO A 50 -1.94 -5.96 -20.38
N GLY A 51 -3.26 -6.06 -20.21
CA GLY A 51 -3.95 -7.16 -19.52
C GLY A 51 -4.46 -6.86 -18.11
N MET A 52 -4.24 -5.64 -17.59
CA MET A 52 -4.61 -5.28 -16.21
C MET A 52 -5.92 -4.48 -16.08
N LEU A 53 -6.58 -4.12 -17.19
CA LEU A 53 -7.71 -3.20 -17.20
C LEU A 53 -8.91 -3.80 -17.96
N THR A 54 -10.04 -3.90 -17.29
CA THR A 54 -11.35 -4.15 -17.91
C THR A 54 -12.18 -2.86 -18.05
N GLY A 55 -11.71 -1.75 -17.48
CA GLY A 55 -12.40 -0.45 -17.46
C GLY A 55 -13.22 -0.21 -16.19
N ASP A 56 -13.68 -1.29 -15.55
CA ASP A 56 -14.46 -1.22 -14.31
C ASP A 56 -13.62 -0.96 -13.06
N GLN A 57 -12.28 -1.09 -13.16
CA GLN A 57 -11.38 -0.81 -12.04
C GLN A 57 -11.48 0.65 -11.64
N ARG A 58 -11.42 0.90 -10.34
CA ARG A 58 -11.41 2.27 -9.82
C ARG A 58 -10.06 2.93 -10.07
N ILE A 59 -10.05 4.25 -10.23
CA ILE A 59 -8.81 5.00 -10.49
C ILE A 59 -7.81 4.83 -9.33
N ILE A 60 -8.31 4.60 -8.12
CA ILE A 60 -7.48 4.24 -6.96
C ILE A 60 -6.69 2.93 -7.16
N GLU A 61 -7.26 1.94 -7.86
CA GLU A 61 -6.62 0.67 -8.19
C GLU A 61 -5.56 0.85 -9.28
N LEU A 62 -5.75 1.83 -10.18
CA LEU A 62 -4.74 2.28 -11.14
C LEU A 62 -3.48 2.79 -10.44
N LEU A 63 -3.66 3.68 -9.45
CA LEU A 63 -2.57 4.31 -8.72
C LEU A 63 -1.75 3.29 -7.92
N VAL A 64 -2.40 2.19 -7.51
CA VAL A 64 -1.75 1.02 -6.91
C VAL A 64 -1.04 0.18 -7.98
N ALA A 65 -1.67 -0.10 -9.11
CA ALA A 65 -1.13 -0.93 -10.19
C ALA A 65 0.18 -0.38 -10.79
N ILE A 66 0.23 0.93 -11.01
CA ILE A 66 1.38 1.65 -11.56
C ILE A 66 2.44 1.96 -10.50
N HIS A 67 2.16 1.65 -9.23
CA HIS A 67 3.11 1.87 -8.16
C HIS A 67 4.29 0.89 -8.30
N PRO A 68 5.55 1.36 -8.20
CA PRO A 68 6.74 0.53 -8.41
C PRO A 68 6.82 -0.69 -7.48
N GLY A 69 6.12 -0.64 -6.34
CA GLY A 69 5.99 -1.76 -5.41
C GLY A 69 4.90 -2.82 -5.74
N ALA A 70 4.08 -2.64 -6.77
CA ALA A 70 3.03 -3.59 -7.15
C ALA A 70 3.47 -4.60 -8.23
N THR A 71 4.55 -4.29 -8.95
CA THR A 71 5.12 -5.18 -9.97
C THR A 71 6.41 -5.80 -9.43
N GLY A 72 6.33 -7.04 -8.95
CA GLY A 72 7.38 -7.72 -8.19
C GLY A 72 8.70 -7.97 -8.94
N ILE A 73 9.47 -6.94 -9.25
CA ILE A 73 10.83 -7.03 -9.76
C ILE A 73 11.74 -6.11 -8.91
N ALA A 74 12.74 -6.76 -8.28
CA ALA A 74 13.80 -6.22 -7.41
C ALA A 74 13.43 -5.82 -5.95
N MET A 75 13.93 -6.60 -4.98
CA MET A 75 13.80 -6.39 -3.52
C MET A 75 14.51 -5.14 -2.94
N ARG A 76 14.73 -4.08 -3.73
CA ARG A 76 15.22 -2.76 -3.26
C ARG A 76 14.56 -1.64 -4.08
N GLY A 77 13.23 -1.50 -3.98
CA GLY A 77 12.47 -0.44 -4.65
C GLY A 77 11.06 -0.21 -4.10
N GLN A 78 10.71 -0.80 -2.96
CA GLN A 78 9.36 -0.68 -2.40
C GLN A 78 9.16 0.73 -1.83
N THR A 79 8.33 1.56 -2.45
CA THR A 79 7.91 2.82 -1.82
C THR A 79 7.21 2.49 -0.51
N ARG A 80 7.64 3.17 0.55
CA ARG A 80 7.10 3.07 1.90
C ARG A 80 6.42 4.38 2.23
N LEU A 81 5.14 4.31 2.55
CA LEU A 81 4.35 5.46 2.93
C LEU A 81 4.55 5.70 4.41
N ARG A 82 4.95 6.91 4.79
CA ARG A 82 5.02 7.28 6.21
C ARG A 82 3.61 7.29 6.79
N VAL A 83 3.42 6.59 7.89
CA VAL A 83 2.15 6.45 8.59
C VAL A 83 2.40 6.50 10.10
N GLN A 84 1.33 6.66 10.87
CA GLN A 84 1.36 6.48 12.32
C GLN A 84 0.12 5.71 12.75
N PHE A 85 0.11 4.41 12.48
CA PHE A 85 -1.02 3.53 12.81
C PHE A 85 -0.73 2.72 14.05
N ARG A 86 -1.69 2.65 14.98
CA ARG A 86 -1.57 1.73 16.11
C ARG A 86 -1.54 0.29 15.59
N GLY A 87 -0.63 -0.51 16.12
CA GLY A 87 -0.51 -1.93 15.84
C GLY A 87 -0.42 -2.75 17.13
N VAL A 88 -0.93 -3.97 17.08
CA VAL A 88 -0.76 -4.99 18.12
C VAL A 88 -0.25 -6.26 17.46
N PHE A 89 0.66 -6.96 18.12
CA PHE A 89 1.25 -8.19 17.60
C PHE A 89 1.41 -9.24 18.68
N SER A 90 1.45 -10.49 18.26
CA SER A 90 1.70 -11.64 19.13
C SER A 90 2.57 -12.67 18.42
N THR A 91 3.41 -13.36 19.18
CA THR A 91 4.29 -14.43 18.71
C THR A 91 3.75 -15.78 19.19
N GLY A 92 3.73 -16.78 18.31
CA GLY A 92 3.18 -18.10 18.63
C GLY A 92 4.05 -18.95 19.56
N ILE A 93 5.35 -18.65 19.67
CA ILE A 93 6.33 -19.53 20.34
C ILE A 93 6.42 -19.27 21.86
N SER A 94 5.91 -18.12 22.34
CA SER A 94 6.17 -17.73 23.74
C SER A 94 5.15 -16.78 24.36
N MET A 95 3.95 -16.61 23.79
CA MET A 95 2.94 -15.63 24.25
C MET A 95 3.48 -14.19 24.38
N VAL A 96 4.65 -13.91 23.78
CA VAL A 96 5.25 -12.58 23.75
C VAL A 96 4.49 -11.79 22.71
N GLY A 97 3.85 -10.71 23.16
CA GLY A 97 3.11 -9.79 22.31
C GLY A 97 3.27 -8.38 22.84
N GLY A 98 2.94 -7.42 22.00
CA GLY A 98 3.10 -6.02 22.32
C GLY A 98 2.20 -5.15 21.47
N GLU A 99 2.21 -3.87 21.79
CA GLU A 99 1.61 -2.82 21.00
C GLU A 99 2.67 -1.82 20.55
N GLY A 100 2.33 -1.04 19.53
CA GLY A 100 3.24 -0.04 19.00
C GLY A 100 2.62 0.75 17.87
N PHE A 101 3.46 1.46 17.14
CA PHE A 101 3.05 2.25 15.99
C PHE A 101 3.79 1.81 14.74
N LEU A 102 3.05 1.63 13.65
CA LEU A 102 3.63 1.53 12.32
C LEU A 102 4.13 2.92 11.94
N GLN A 103 5.41 3.02 11.60
CA GLN A 103 6.08 4.25 11.17
C GLN A 103 6.09 4.40 9.64
N ASP A 104 6.04 3.27 8.94
CA ASP A 104 5.85 3.23 7.50
C ASP A 104 5.11 1.95 7.08
N LEU A 105 4.45 2.00 5.93
CA LEU A 105 3.67 0.88 5.38
C LEU A 105 3.93 0.70 3.88
N SER A 106 3.93 -0.57 3.47
CA SER A 106 3.95 -1.03 2.07
C SER A 106 3.09 -2.27 1.93
N HIS A 107 2.87 -2.74 0.69
CA HIS A 107 2.11 -3.97 0.42
C HIS A 107 2.69 -5.23 1.10
N TYR A 108 3.99 -5.25 1.35
CA TYR A 108 4.70 -6.44 1.82
C TYR A 108 5.26 -6.32 3.22
N GLY A 109 4.97 -5.23 3.93
CA GLY A 109 5.51 -5.02 5.26
C GLY A 109 5.43 -3.59 5.73
N CYS A 110 5.81 -3.42 6.98
CA CYS A 110 5.89 -2.13 7.65
C CYS A 110 7.15 -2.07 8.53
N ARG A 111 7.44 -0.86 9.00
CA ARG A 111 8.33 -0.65 10.15
C ARG A 111 7.48 -0.32 11.36
N MET A 112 7.79 -0.96 12.48
CA MET A 112 7.10 -0.74 13.75
C MET A 112 8.06 -0.17 14.78
N GLU A 113 7.52 0.67 15.65
CA GLU A 113 8.14 1.12 16.89
C GLU A 113 7.33 0.58 18.08
N SER A 114 8.00 -0.04 19.03
CA SER A 114 7.38 -0.66 20.22
C SER A 114 8.41 -0.80 21.35
N ASP A 115 7.95 -0.74 22.59
CA ASP A 115 8.75 -1.07 23.78
C ASP A 115 9.06 -2.57 23.88
N THR A 116 8.33 -3.41 23.13
CA THR A 116 8.57 -4.85 23.08
C THR A 116 9.64 -5.19 22.03
N SER A 117 10.77 -5.70 22.48
CA SER A 117 11.88 -6.12 21.61
C SER A 117 11.63 -7.48 20.98
N LEU A 118 11.72 -7.57 19.65
CA LEU A 118 11.69 -8.81 18.88
C LEU A 118 13.03 -9.08 18.19
N GLN A 119 13.35 -10.35 17.97
CA GLN A 119 14.58 -10.75 17.27
C GLN A 119 14.33 -10.90 15.76
N PRO A 120 15.33 -10.63 14.90
CA PRO A 120 15.24 -11.00 13.49
C PRO A 120 14.93 -12.50 13.32
N GLY A 121 14.03 -12.81 12.39
CA GLY A 121 13.52 -14.16 12.16
C GLY A 121 12.30 -14.53 12.99
N THR A 122 11.96 -13.77 14.04
CA THR A 122 10.74 -14.01 14.82
C THR A 122 9.50 -13.89 13.94
N GLU A 123 8.63 -14.89 14.00
CA GLU A 123 7.32 -14.89 13.36
C GLU A 123 6.25 -14.35 14.31
N LEU A 124 5.33 -13.57 13.75
CA LEU A 124 4.27 -12.90 14.50
C LEU A 124 2.99 -12.78 13.69
N GLU A 125 1.87 -12.72 14.40
CA GLU A 125 0.63 -12.14 13.90
C GLU A 125 0.65 -10.63 14.15
N LEU A 126 0.13 -9.83 13.20
CA LEU A 126 0.04 -8.38 13.34
C LEU A 126 -1.36 -7.90 12.97
N CYS A 127 -1.95 -7.09 13.84
CA CYS A 127 -3.16 -6.33 13.54
C CYS A 127 -2.84 -4.84 13.64
N PHE A 128 -3.25 -4.03 12.66
CA PHE A 128 -3.09 -2.58 12.72
C PHE A 128 -4.36 -1.83 12.30
N PHE A 129 -4.55 -0.65 12.85
CA PHE A 129 -5.78 0.11 12.75
C PHE A 129 -5.57 1.34 11.86
N TYR A 130 -6.30 1.41 10.74
CA TYR A 130 -6.32 2.54 9.83
C TYR A 130 -7.57 3.40 10.06
N GLY A 131 -7.39 4.72 10.23
CA GLY A 131 -8.47 5.65 10.58
C GLY A 131 -8.68 5.74 12.10
N SER A 132 -9.94 5.70 12.55
CA SER A 132 -10.28 5.77 13.97
C SER A 132 -9.88 4.50 14.74
N ARG A 133 -9.76 4.61 16.08
CA ARG A 133 -9.44 3.48 16.96
C ARG A 133 -10.49 2.35 16.94
N GLU A 134 -11.70 2.64 16.48
CA GLU A 134 -12.83 1.71 16.40
C GLU A 134 -12.91 1.01 15.03
N ALA A 135 -12.05 1.38 14.09
CA ALA A 135 -12.01 0.74 12.78
C ALA A 135 -11.65 -0.74 12.89
N VAL A 136 -12.24 -1.57 12.01
CA VAL A 136 -11.85 -2.98 11.88
C VAL A 136 -10.36 -3.03 11.53
N PRO A 137 -9.50 -3.75 12.29
CA PRO A 137 -8.07 -3.78 12.01
C PRO A 137 -7.80 -4.53 10.70
N ILE A 138 -6.68 -4.21 10.04
CA ILE A 138 -6.11 -5.07 9.02
C ILE A 138 -5.32 -6.17 9.72
N ARG A 139 -5.60 -7.44 9.41
CA ARG A 139 -4.94 -8.60 10.02
C ARG A 139 -3.95 -9.25 9.06
N VAL A 140 -2.70 -9.34 9.51
CA VAL A 140 -1.63 -10.12 8.90
C VAL A 140 -1.46 -11.39 9.73
N GLU A 141 -1.85 -12.53 9.16
CA GLU A 141 -1.82 -13.83 9.85
C GLU A 141 -0.41 -14.36 10.08
N LEU A 142 0.53 -13.97 9.23
CA LEU A 142 1.92 -14.32 9.42
C LEU A 142 2.81 -13.22 8.86
N ALA A 143 3.67 -12.70 9.70
CA ALA A 143 4.77 -11.83 9.34
C ALA A 143 6.07 -12.33 9.98
N THR A 144 7.21 -11.88 9.45
CA THR A 144 8.52 -12.18 10.00
C THR A 144 9.31 -10.90 10.22
N VAL A 145 9.95 -10.79 11.38
CA VAL A 145 10.89 -9.70 11.68
C VAL A 145 12.12 -9.86 10.78
N ARG A 146 12.43 -8.83 10.01
CA ARG A 146 13.58 -8.82 9.09
C ARG A 146 14.82 -8.19 9.70
N TRP A 147 14.62 -7.23 10.60
CA TRP A 147 15.67 -6.55 11.35
C TRP A 147 15.04 -5.94 12.60
N ALA A 148 15.86 -5.73 13.63
CA ALA A 148 15.50 -5.01 14.84
C ALA A 148 16.66 -4.08 15.23
N LYS A 149 16.35 -2.86 15.68
CA LYS A 149 17.32 -1.87 16.13
C LYS A 149 16.67 -0.95 17.17
N GLY A 150 17.12 -1.04 18.42
CA GLY A 150 16.51 -0.29 19.52
C GLY A 150 15.04 -0.68 19.68
N GLN A 151 14.15 0.32 19.69
CA GLN A 151 12.70 0.14 19.80
C GLN A 151 12.01 -0.04 18.44
N GLU A 152 12.77 -0.05 17.34
CA GLU A 152 12.21 -0.26 16.01
C GLU A 152 12.53 -1.65 15.47
N PHE A 153 11.58 -2.20 14.72
CA PHE A 153 11.80 -3.41 13.93
C PHE A 153 11.04 -3.36 12.61
N GLY A 154 11.62 -3.97 11.59
CA GLY A 154 11.01 -4.11 10.28
C GLY A 154 10.35 -5.46 10.14
N VAL A 155 9.08 -5.49 9.72
CA VAL A 155 8.35 -6.73 9.45
C VAL A 155 8.11 -6.92 7.96
N ARG A 156 8.15 -8.17 7.53
CA ARG A 156 7.69 -8.59 6.21
C ARG A 156 6.44 -9.44 6.36
N PHE A 157 5.38 -9.07 5.65
CA PHE A 157 4.16 -9.85 5.58
C PHE A 157 4.40 -11.10 4.74
N LEU A 158 4.01 -12.25 5.28
CA LEU A 158 4.12 -13.56 4.65
C LEU A 158 2.75 -14.10 4.24
N ARG A 159 1.72 -13.83 5.06
CA ARG A 159 0.37 -14.31 4.82
C ARG A 159 -0.68 -13.28 5.26
N LEU A 160 -1.55 -12.92 4.33
CA LEU A 160 -2.80 -12.22 4.57
C LEU A 160 -3.91 -13.04 3.90
N GLN A 161 -5.13 -12.96 4.44
CA GLN A 161 -6.31 -13.43 3.73
C GLN A 161 -6.58 -12.52 2.52
N SER A 162 -7.20 -13.05 1.45
CA SER A 162 -7.43 -12.28 0.22
C SER A 162 -8.22 -10.99 0.44
N HIS A 163 -9.19 -11.00 1.37
CA HIS A 163 -9.94 -9.80 1.73
C HIS A 163 -9.09 -8.78 2.49
N GLU A 164 -8.19 -9.23 3.37
CA GLU A 164 -7.24 -8.36 4.08
C GLU A 164 -6.20 -7.75 3.14
N GLU A 165 -5.75 -8.51 2.13
CA GLU A 165 -4.88 -7.99 1.08
C GLU A 165 -5.57 -6.89 0.26
N ALA A 166 -6.83 -7.09 -0.11
CA ALA A 166 -7.62 -6.07 -0.81
C ALA A 166 -7.79 -4.80 0.05
N ARG A 167 -8.06 -4.96 1.35
CA ARG A 167 -8.15 -3.84 2.31
C ARG A 167 -6.82 -3.11 2.46
N LEU A 168 -5.70 -3.82 2.56
CA LEU A 168 -4.36 -3.23 2.60
C LEU A 168 -4.05 -2.43 1.34
N ARG A 169 -4.40 -2.97 0.16
CA ARG A 169 -4.25 -2.24 -1.11
C ARG A 169 -5.07 -0.95 -1.11
N GLN A 170 -6.32 -1.01 -0.65
CA GLN A 170 -7.17 0.18 -0.53
C GLN A 170 -6.58 1.23 0.41
N VAL A 171 -6.07 0.84 1.59
CA VAL A 171 -5.42 1.76 2.53
C VAL A 171 -4.20 2.44 1.91
N ILE A 172 -3.32 1.66 1.29
CA ILE A 172 -2.13 2.20 0.60
C ILE A 172 -2.54 3.19 -0.48
N ALA A 173 -3.60 2.88 -1.21
CA ALA A 173 -4.11 3.74 -2.26
C ALA A 173 -4.68 5.06 -1.72
N GLU A 174 -5.46 5.02 -0.63
CA GLU A 174 -5.99 6.23 0.04
C GLU A 174 -4.86 7.13 0.55
N LEU A 175 -3.83 6.53 1.16
CA LEU A 175 -2.61 7.23 1.57
C LEU A 175 -1.85 7.84 0.40
N LEU A 176 -1.82 7.15 -0.74
CA LEU A 176 -1.22 7.68 -1.96
C LEU A 176 -2.03 8.81 -2.54
N VAL A 177 -3.35 8.91 -2.37
CA VAL A 177 -4.12 10.08 -2.85
C VAL A 177 -4.07 11.23 -1.82
N GLY A 178 -3.70 10.94 -0.57
CA GLY A 178 -3.70 11.91 0.52
C GLY A 178 -5.09 12.19 1.06
N VAL A 179 -6.02 11.24 0.90
CA VAL A 179 -7.36 11.32 1.48
C VAL A 179 -7.26 10.83 2.93
N PRO A 180 -7.32 11.72 3.94
CA PRO A 180 -7.31 11.29 5.33
C PRO A 180 -8.67 10.67 5.65
N ARG A 181 -8.68 9.57 6.41
CA ARG A 181 -9.87 9.09 7.13
C ARG A 181 -9.69 9.29 8.62
#